data_AF-A0A4Q3HND4-F1
#
_entry.id   AF-A0A4Q3HND4-F1
#
_cell.length_a   1.000
_cell.length_b   1.000
_cell.length_c   1.000
_cell.angle_alpha   90.00
_cell.angle_beta   90.00
_cell.angle_gamma   90.00
#
_symmetry.space_group_name_H-M   'P 1'
#
loop_
_entity.id
_entity.type
_entity.pdbx_description
1 polymer ?
#
loop_
_entity_poly.entity_id
_entity_poly.type
_entity_poly.pdbx_seq_one_letter_code
_entity_poly.pdbx_strand_id
1 'polypeptide(L)'
;MPPLADLLPFIAALLAAGVLAGLLAGLFGIGGGAILVPIFFHVFGLLGISDAVRMHLALGTSLAIIVPTSIRSFMAHRKKNADAVDIDLLKGWIIAVPLGTMIAAVVAAWSSSTEL
;
A
#
# COMPACT_ATOMS: atom_id res chain seq x y z
N MET A 1 -6.83 -25.35 -11.02
CA MET A 1 -6.61 -24.04 -11.69
C MET A 1 -7.98 -23.47 -11.98
N PRO A 2 -8.29 -22.21 -11.60
CA PRO A 2 -9.57 -21.62 -11.93
C PRO A 2 -9.78 -21.65 -13.46
N PRO A 3 -11.01 -21.90 -13.94
CA PRO A 3 -11.35 -21.79 -15.36
C PRO A 3 -10.91 -20.44 -15.93
N LEU A 4 -10.47 -20.41 -17.19
CA LEU A 4 -10.08 -19.15 -17.87
C LEU A 4 -11.21 -18.09 -17.85
N ALA A 5 -12.46 -18.53 -17.78
CA ALA A 5 -13.63 -17.68 -17.67
C ALA A 5 -13.66 -16.84 -16.37
N ASP A 6 -13.09 -17.35 -15.27
CA ASP A 6 -13.11 -16.68 -13.97
C ASP A 6 -11.90 -15.74 -13.77
N LEU A 7 -10.87 -15.86 -14.61
CA LEU A 7 -9.71 -14.97 -14.61
C LEU A 7 -10.05 -13.56 -15.11
N LEU A 8 -10.97 -13.45 -16.07
CA LEU A 8 -11.38 -12.17 -16.63
C LEU A 8 -12.02 -11.22 -15.59
N PRO A 9 -13.05 -11.64 -14.83
CA PRO A 9 -13.63 -10.79 -13.79
C PRO A 9 -12.65 -10.50 -12.65
N PHE A 10 -11.77 -11.44 -12.33
CA PHE A 10 -10.71 -11.26 -11.33
C PHE A 10 -9.76 -10.13 -11.70
N ILE A 11 -9.23 -10.16 -12.94
CA ILE A 11 -8.33 -9.13 -13.46
C ILE A 11 -9.06 -7.79 -13.53
N ALA A 12 -10.31 -7.76 -14.00
CA ALA A 12 -11.11 -6.55 -14.06
C ALA A 12 -11.33 -5.91 -12.68
N ALA A 13 -11.64 -6.73 -11.66
CA ALA A 13 -11.81 -6.26 -10.29
C ALA A 13 -10.50 -5.69 -9.72
N LEU A 14 -9.36 -6.35 -9.95
CA LEU A 14 -8.05 -5.86 -9.52
C LEU A 14 -7.67 -4.53 -10.21
N LEU A 15 -7.95 -4.40 -11.51
CA LEU A 15 -7.69 -3.18 -12.26
C LEU A 15 -8.55 -2.01 -11.74
N ALA A 16 -9.85 -2.23 -11.56
CA ALA A 16 -10.76 -1.21 -11.05
C ALA A 16 -10.37 -0.76 -9.63
N ALA A 17 -10.08 -1.71 -8.74
CA ALA A 17 -9.61 -1.43 -7.39
C ALA A 17 -8.28 -0.67 -7.40
N GLY A 18 -7.33 -1.07 -8.25
CA GLY A 18 -6.03 -0.41 -8.40
C GLY A 18 -6.14 1.03 -8.88
N VAL A 19 -7.00 1.31 -9.87
CA VAL A 19 -7.22 2.67 -10.40
C VAL A 19 -7.85 3.57 -9.35
N LEU A 20 -8.92 3.13 -8.68
CA LEU A 20 -9.58 3.90 -7.63
C LEU A 20 -8.63 4.18 -6.46
N ALA A 21 -7.96 3.15 -5.96
CA ALA A 21 -7.02 3.31 -4.86
C ALA A 21 -5.84 4.21 -5.24
N GLY A 22 -5.31 4.10 -6.46
CA GLY A 22 -4.24 4.96 -6.96
C GLY A 22 -4.65 6.43 -7.10
N LEU A 23 -5.86 6.70 -7.60
CA LEU A 23 -6.42 8.06 -7.70
C LEU A 23 -6.59 8.69 -6.31
N LEU A 24 -7.22 7.96 -5.38
CA LEU A 24 -7.42 8.45 -4.02
C LEU A 24 -6.07 8.67 -3.30
N ALA A 25 -5.12 7.75 -3.46
CA ALA A 25 -3.78 7.88 -2.92
C ALA A 25 -3.05 9.13 -3.44
N GLY A 26 -3.21 9.44 -4.73
CA GLY A 26 -2.64 10.64 -5.35
C GLY A 26 -3.33 11.93 -4.91
N LEU A 27 -4.65 11.93 -4.79
CA LEU A 27 -5.44 13.10 -4.39
C LEU A 27 -5.16 13.52 -2.94
N PHE A 28 -5.10 12.56 -2.01
CA PHE A 28 -4.86 12.83 -0.60
C PHE A 28 -3.38 12.97 -0.24
N GLY A 29 -2.46 12.57 -1.13
CA GLY A 29 -1.02 12.68 -0.89
C GLY A 29 -0.47 11.81 0.25
N ILE A 30 -1.27 10.89 0.80
CA ILE A 30 -0.92 10.09 2.00
C ILE A 30 -0.06 8.86 1.67
N GLY A 31 0.17 8.56 0.39
CA GLY A 31 0.74 7.28 -0.05
C GLY A 31 -0.28 6.16 0.15
N GLY A 32 -0.61 5.44 -0.91
CA GLY A 32 -1.85 4.63 -0.98
C GLY A 32 -2.05 3.51 0.05
N GLY A 33 -1.14 3.28 0.99
CA GLY A 33 -1.20 2.17 1.96
C GLY A 33 -2.45 2.16 2.84
N ALA A 34 -2.87 3.33 3.34
CA ALA A 34 -4.07 3.43 4.18
C ALA A 34 -5.37 3.05 3.42
N ILE A 35 -5.37 3.17 2.09
CA ILE A 35 -6.53 2.92 1.23
C ILE A 35 -6.45 1.54 0.56
N LEU A 36 -5.27 1.18 0.03
CA LEU A 36 -5.02 -0.06 -0.69
C LEU A 36 -5.21 -1.29 0.21
N VAL A 37 -4.76 -1.23 1.48
CA VAL A 37 -4.79 -2.40 2.37
C VAL A 37 -6.22 -2.85 2.69
N PRO A 38 -7.15 -1.99 3.15
CA PRO A 38 -8.55 -2.39 3.39
C PRO A 38 -9.25 -2.87 2.11
N ILE A 39 -8.99 -2.21 0.97
CA ILE A 39 -9.57 -2.59 -0.32
C ILE A 39 -9.11 -3.99 -0.71
N PHE A 40 -7.80 -4.26 -0.69
CA PHE A 40 -7.27 -5.57 -1.03
C PHE A 40 -7.70 -6.64 -0.04
N PHE A 41 -7.78 -6.32 1.26
CA PHE A 41 -8.31 -7.26 2.25
C PHE A 41 -9.74 -7.68 1.89
N HIS A 42 -10.62 -6.73 1.56
CA HIS A 42 -12.01 -7.04 1.20
C HIS A 42 -12.10 -7.79 -0.13
N VAL A 43 -11.36 -7.35 -1.15
CA VAL A 43 -11.30 -8.02 -2.47
C VAL A 43 -10.79 -9.45 -2.33
N PHE A 44 -9.70 -9.68 -1.60
CA PHE A 44 -9.18 -11.03 -1.35
C PHE A 44 -10.15 -11.89 -0.54
N GLY A 45 -10.95 -11.30 0.35
CA GLY A 45 -12.05 -11.99 1.02
C GLY A 45 -13.15 -12.45 0.05
N LEU A 46 -13.59 -11.57 -0.85
CA LEU A 46 -14.58 -11.91 -1.89
C LEU A 46 -14.08 -12.99 -2.86
N LEU A 47 -12.75 -13.08 -3.03
CA LEU A 47 -12.08 -14.07 -3.87
C LEU A 47 -11.83 -15.41 -3.17
N GLY A 48 -12.25 -15.56 -1.91
CA GLY A 48 -12.11 -16.81 -1.16
C GLY A 48 -10.69 -17.08 -0.63
N ILE A 49 -9.83 -16.05 -0.55
CA ILE A 49 -8.50 -16.19 0.07
C ILE A 49 -8.69 -16.42 1.58
N SER A 50 -8.00 -17.42 2.14
CA SER A 50 -8.09 -17.76 3.57
C SER A 50 -7.66 -16.60 4.47
N ASP A 51 -8.34 -16.44 5.60
CA ASP A 51 -8.07 -15.36 6.56
C ASP A 51 -6.61 -15.36 7.05
N ALA A 52 -6.02 -16.56 7.19
CA ALA A 52 -4.64 -16.74 7.63
C ALA A 52 -3.59 -16.01 6.75
N VAL A 53 -3.83 -15.92 5.44
CA VAL A 53 -2.90 -15.27 4.51
C VAL A 53 -3.44 -13.95 3.94
N ARG A 54 -4.74 -13.67 4.10
CA ARG A 54 -5.41 -12.50 3.52
C ARG A 54 -4.75 -11.18 3.91
N MET A 55 -4.45 -10.99 5.20
CA MET A 55 -3.81 -9.77 5.69
C MET A 55 -2.39 -9.62 5.14
N HIS A 56 -1.60 -10.69 5.16
CA HIS A 56 -0.24 -10.70 4.61
C HIS A 56 -0.24 -10.38 3.11
N LEU A 57 -1.18 -10.94 2.36
CA LEU A 57 -1.32 -10.69 0.93
C LEU A 57 -1.71 -9.23 0.67
N ALA A 58 -2.70 -8.69 1.38
CA ALA A 58 -3.15 -7.31 1.23
C ALA A 58 -2.02 -6.30 1.52
N LEU A 59 -1.31 -6.47 2.64
CA LEU A 59 -0.17 -5.63 3.01
C LEU A 59 0.96 -5.76 1.97
N GLY A 60 1.35 -6.98 1.63
CA GLY A 60 2.43 -7.26 0.67
C GLY A 60 2.16 -6.67 -0.71
N THR A 61 0.95 -6.88 -1.25
CA THR A 61 0.55 -6.31 -2.55
C THR A 61 0.53 -4.79 -2.52
N SER A 62 0.05 -4.16 -1.44
CA SER A 62 0.10 -2.69 -1.34
C SER A 62 1.52 -2.15 -1.36
N LEU A 63 2.46 -2.79 -0.65
CA LEU A 63 3.86 -2.36 -0.60
C LEU A 63 4.54 -2.54 -1.95
N ALA A 64 4.24 -3.65 -2.65
CA ALA A 64 4.72 -3.91 -4.00
C ALA A 64 4.26 -2.83 -5.00
N ILE A 65 3.12 -2.17 -4.76
CA ILE A 65 2.65 -1.05 -5.56
C ILE A 65 3.28 0.28 -5.10
N ILE A 66 3.30 0.55 -3.79
CA ILE A 66 3.72 1.85 -3.24
C ILE A 66 5.21 2.11 -3.46
N VAL A 67 6.08 1.12 -3.21
CA VAL A 67 7.53 1.31 -3.32
C VAL A 67 7.97 1.80 -4.72
N PRO A 68 7.65 1.11 -5.83
CA PRO A 68 8.06 1.57 -7.15
C PRO A 68 7.36 2.86 -7.60
N THR A 69 6.10 3.07 -7.19
CA THR A 69 5.35 4.29 -7.56
C THR A 69 5.91 5.51 -6.83
N SER A 70 6.24 5.41 -5.54
CA SER A 70 6.90 6.46 -4.77
C SER A 70 8.28 6.81 -5.34
N ILE A 71 9.09 5.81 -5.70
CA ILE A 71 10.41 6.03 -6.32
C ILE A 71 10.25 6.76 -7.66
N ARG A 72 9.32 6.31 -8.53
CA ARG A 72 9.03 6.98 -9.81
C ARG A 72 8.53 8.41 -9.60
N SER A 73 7.65 8.64 -8.64
CA SER A 73 7.14 9.97 -8.31
C SER A 73 8.26 10.90 -7.86
N PHE A 74 9.10 10.45 -6.93
CA PHE A 74 10.28 11.20 -6.46
C PHE A 74 11.22 11.57 -7.61
N MET A 75 11.57 10.61 -8.47
CA MET A 75 12.44 10.86 -9.62
C MET A 75 11.82 11.83 -10.62
N ALA A 76 10.53 11.74 -10.88
CA ALA A 76 9.82 12.63 -11.79
C ALA A 76 9.80 14.09 -11.28
N HIS A 77 9.52 14.29 -9.99
CA HIS A 77 9.51 15.62 -9.38
C HIS A 77 10.91 16.23 -9.37
N ARG A 78 11.93 15.45 -8.98
CA ARG A 78 13.33 15.90 -8.97
C ARG A 78 13.84 16.24 -10.38
N LYS A 79 13.41 15.50 -11.40
CA LYS A 79 13.76 15.80 -12.81
C LYS A 79 13.08 17.06 -13.32
N LYS A 80 11.84 17.32 -12.90
CA LYS A 80 11.06 18.48 -13.36
C LYS A 80 11.55 19.78 -12.72
N ASN A 81 11.86 19.75 -11.42
CA ASN A 81 12.44 20.86 -10.66
C ASN A 81 13.32 20.28 -9.54
N ALA A 82 14.62 20.56 -9.57
CA ALA A 82 15.55 20.05 -8.56
C ALA A 82 15.20 20.53 -7.14
N ASP A 83 14.71 21.77 -7.01
CA ASP A 83 14.31 22.38 -5.75
C ASP A 83 12.89 22.00 -5.30
N ALA A 84 12.13 21.24 -6.10
CA ALA A 84 10.80 20.79 -5.70
C ALA A 84 10.85 19.68 -4.64
N VAL A 85 12.03 19.14 -4.34
CA VAL A 85 12.22 18.09 -3.36
C VAL A 85 13.28 18.52 -2.34
N ASP A 86 12.85 18.73 -1.10
CA ASP A 86 13.76 19.04 0.00
C ASP A 86 14.52 17.78 0.43
N ILE A 87 15.75 17.67 -0.06
CA ILE A 87 16.64 16.53 0.20
C ILE A 87 17.16 16.54 1.64
N ASP A 88 17.30 17.71 2.26
CA ASP A 88 17.81 17.81 3.63
C ASP A 88 16.74 17.38 4.63
N LEU A 89 15.48 17.76 4.39
CA LEU A 89 14.33 17.20 5.10
C LEU A 89 14.27 15.68 4.91
N LEU A 90 14.36 15.18 3.68
CA LEU A 90 14.30 13.73 3.41
C LEU A 90 15.37 12.96 4.20
N LYS A 91 16.62 13.45 4.22
CA LYS A 91 17.72 12.85 5.00
C LYS A 91 17.46 12.90 6.49
N GLY A 92 16.88 13.99 7.01
CA GLY A 92 16.52 14.10 8.43
C GLY A 92 15.46 13.06 8.85
N TRP A 93 14.53 12.74 7.94
CA TRP A 93 13.41 11.85 8.23
C TRP A 93 13.64 10.38 7.83
N ILE A 94 14.73 10.07 7.11
CA ILE A 94 15.01 8.72 6.59
C ILE A 94 15.13 7.65 7.70
N ILE A 95 15.56 8.06 8.90
CA ILE A 95 15.67 7.19 10.07
C ILE A 95 14.39 7.24 10.91
N ALA A 96 13.87 8.45 11.17
CA ALA A 96 12.71 8.65 12.03
C ALA A 96 11.45 7.97 11.50
N VAL A 97 11.21 7.99 10.18
CA VAL A 97 10.01 7.39 9.57
C VAL A 97 9.97 5.87 9.72
N PRO A 98 10.99 5.09 9.30
CA PRO A 98 11.00 3.64 9.51
C PRO A 98 10.99 3.25 10.99
N LEU A 99 11.70 3.98 11.85
CA LEU A 99 11.66 3.72 13.29
C LEU A 99 10.25 3.94 13.86
N GLY A 100 9.58 5.02 13.46
CA GLY A 100 8.21 5.30 13.86
C GLY A 100 7.24 4.19 13.46
N THR A 101 7.36 3.67 12.23
CA THR A 101 6.49 2.56 11.76
C THR A 101 6.81 1.24 12.47
N MET A 102 8.08 0.95 12.76
CA MET A 102 8.47 -0.22 13.55
C MET A 102 7.92 -0.15 14.98
N ILE A 103 8.05 1.01 15.65
CA ILE A 103 7.50 1.21 16.99
C ILE A 103 5.97 1.06 16.97
N ALA A 104 5.29 1.67 16.00
CA ALA A 104 3.84 1.53 15.85
C ALA A 104 3.41 0.08 15.63
N ALA A 105 4.15 -0.69 14.82
CA ALA A 105 3.88 -2.11 14.60
C ALA A 105 4.03 -2.94 15.88
N VAL A 106 5.07 -2.66 16.68
CA VAL A 106 5.24 -3.28 18.00
C VAL A 106 4.07 -2.89 18.91
N VAL A 107 3.75 -1.60 19.05
CA VAL A 107 2.63 -1.15 19.90
C VAL A 107 1.31 -1.79 19.48
N ALA A 108 1.03 -1.89 18.17
CA ALA A 108 -0.17 -2.55 17.65
C ALA A 108 -0.20 -4.05 18.01
N ALA A 109 0.94 -4.74 17.93
CA ALA A 109 1.03 -6.15 18.33
C ALA A 109 0.76 -6.36 19.83
N TRP A 110 1.17 -5.41 20.68
CA TRP A 110 0.88 -5.46 22.12
C TRP A 110 -0.58 -5.16 22.42
N SER A 111 -1.18 -4.18 21.73
CA SER A 111 -2.61 -3.84 21.85
C SER A 111 -3.52 -4.98 21.42
N SER A 112 -3.13 -5.71 20.37
CA SER A 112 -3.86 -6.88 19.85
C SER A 112 -3.95 -8.05 20.84
N SER A 113 -3.27 -7.98 21.99
CA SER A 113 -3.32 -9.04 23.02
C SER A 113 -4.52 -8.90 23.97
N THR A 114 -5.35 -7.85 23.85
CA THR A 114 -6.40 -7.58 24.87
C THR A 114 -7.85 -7.69 24.36
N GLU A 115 -8.16 -7.60 23.07
CA GLU A 115 -9.55 -7.71 22.60
C GLU A 115 -9.62 -8.40 21.23
N LEU A 116 -10.09 -9.66 21.23
CA LEU A 116 -11.02 -10.34 20.30
C LEU A 116 -10.88 -11.86 20.44
#